data_AF-A0A2Z3IEK5-F1
#
_entry.id   AF-A0A2Z3IEK5-F1
#
_cell.length_a   1.000
_cell.length_b   1.000
_cell.length_c   1.000
_cell.angle_alpha   90.00
_cell.angle_beta   90.00
_cell.angle_gamma   90.00
#
_symmetry.space_group_name_H-M   'P 1'
#
loop_
_entity.id
_entity.type
_entity.pdbx_description
1 polymer ?
#
loop_
_entity_poly.entity_id
_entity_poly.type
_entity_poly.pdbx_seq_one_letter_code
_entity_poly.pdbx_strand_id
1 'polypeptide(L)'
;MVVPTSDQTEASISTVVGHATGQYLSKELANGISVGVGWGATLKVCMQSLVQQDIEKLTVVSLLGGLTHATADNPSAVAWRLADLYGTNLYQITAPIFVPESGMAKALWQLKDFRQLGERARDVDIALLSVGNISEEASIFRRGILDFSEMTSLRKAGAVGDVLCHFVDAEGRIVDHPVNHRVMAISPTAIRDVPKVIISSGGQSKARIIRAGVAATNASVLITDISAAEAILELDPIAKKPPTKKSSGTGKSASNEVS
;
A
#
# COMPACT_ATOMS: atom_id res chain seq x y z
N MET A 1 10.04 4.49 13.06
CA MET A 1 10.91 5.68 13.05
C MET A 1 10.02 6.92 13.10
N VAL A 2 10.26 7.81 14.06
CA VAL A 2 9.52 9.07 14.20
C VAL A 2 10.46 10.21 13.85
N VAL A 3 10.06 11.09 12.94
CA VAL A 3 10.84 12.26 12.52
C VAL A 3 10.25 13.55 13.05
N PRO A 4 11.07 14.52 13.51
CA PRO A 4 10.57 15.81 13.94
C PRO A 4 10.14 16.65 12.73
N THR A 5 9.00 17.34 12.85
CA THR A 5 8.55 18.32 11.85
C THR A 5 8.05 19.58 12.56
N SER A 6 8.56 20.74 12.15
CA SER A 6 8.18 22.05 12.72
C SER A 6 6.94 22.63 12.06
N ASP A 7 6.77 22.40 10.76
CA ASP A 7 5.58 22.75 10.00
C ASP A 7 4.67 21.53 9.83
N GLN A 8 3.38 21.71 10.13
CA GLN A 8 2.34 20.69 10.10
C GLN A 8 1.56 20.67 8.78
N THR A 9 2.00 21.40 7.75
CA THR A 9 1.45 21.26 6.41
C THR A 9 1.72 19.86 5.82
N GLU A 10 0.78 19.34 5.04
CA GLU A 10 0.94 18.02 4.40
C GLU A 10 2.20 17.94 3.52
N ALA A 11 2.57 19.05 2.86
CA ALA A 11 3.75 19.13 2.03
C ALA A 11 5.05 19.02 2.86
N SER A 12 5.16 19.76 3.97
CA SER A 12 6.31 19.68 4.87
C SER A 12 6.45 18.29 5.48
N ILE A 13 5.35 17.73 6.00
CA ILE A 13 5.34 16.38 6.57
C ILE A 13 5.74 15.33 5.53
N SER A 14 5.16 15.40 4.32
CA SER A 14 5.53 14.48 3.23
C SER A 14 7.00 14.60 2.85
N THR A 15 7.59 15.80 2.99
CA THR A 15 8.99 16.06 2.69
C THR A 15 9.90 15.39 3.71
N VAL A 16 9.70 15.68 5.00
CA VAL A 16 10.54 15.16 6.08
C VAL A 16 10.41 13.63 6.19
N VAL A 17 9.18 13.11 6.19
CA VAL A 17 8.92 11.67 6.22
C VAL A 17 9.51 11.01 4.97
N GLY A 18 9.32 11.61 3.79
CA GLY A 18 9.86 11.09 2.53
C GLY A 18 11.39 11.00 2.52
N HIS A 19 12.10 12.03 3.00
CA HIS A 19 13.55 12.01 3.11
C HIS A 19 14.06 10.87 4.00
N ALA A 20 13.44 10.72 5.18
CA ALA A 20 13.81 9.67 6.11
C ALA A 20 13.51 8.28 5.55
N THR A 21 12.41 8.13 4.81
CA THR A 21 12.07 6.90 4.09
C THR A 21 13.10 6.57 3.00
N GLY A 22 13.58 7.56 2.24
CA GLY A 22 14.64 7.35 1.25
C GLY A 22 15.94 6.85 1.87
N GLN A 23 16.35 7.45 2.98
CA GLN A 23 17.54 7.02 3.74
C GLN A 23 17.37 5.62 4.33
N TYR A 24 16.19 5.32 4.87
CA TYR A 24 15.88 3.99 5.40
C TYR A 24 15.90 2.94 4.29
N LEU A 25 15.17 3.18 3.19
CA LEU A 25 15.11 2.27 2.06
C LEU A 25 16.50 2.03 1.47
N SER A 26 17.32 3.06 1.30
CA SER A 26 18.69 2.90 0.77
C SER A 26 19.52 1.91 1.58
N LYS A 27 19.33 1.82 2.91
CA LYS A 27 20.05 0.85 3.75
C LYS A 27 19.49 -0.57 3.65
N GLU A 28 18.25 -0.70 3.22
CA GLU A 28 17.53 -1.97 3.08
C GLU A 28 17.69 -2.59 1.69
N LEU A 29 18.05 -1.77 0.69
CA LEU A 29 18.30 -2.28 -0.65
C LEU A 29 19.62 -3.08 -0.69
N ALA A 30 19.57 -4.26 -1.30
CA ALA A 30 20.70 -5.16 -1.46
C ALA A 30 20.60 -5.92 -2.81
N ASN A 31 21.68 -6.58 -3.22
CA ASN A 31 21.69 -7.34 -4.47
C ASN A 31 20.62 -8.44 -4.47
N GLY A 32 19.90 -8.57 -5.58
CA GLY A 32 18.92 -9.64 -5.80
C GLY A 32 17.56 -9.45 -5.13
N ILE A 33 17.34 -8.37 -4.38
CA ILE A 33 16.04 -8.16 -3.74
C ILE A 33 14.99 -7.63 -4.71
N SER A 34 13.74 -7.73 -4.31
CA SER A 34 12.57 -7.23 -5.02
C SER A 34 11.77 -6.27 -4.15
N VAL A 35 11.29 -5.18 -4.76
CA VAL A 35 10.58 -4.10 -4.07
C VAL A 35 9.24 -3.84 -4.74
N GLY A 36 8.16 -4.10 -4.00
CA GLY A 36 6.81 -3.67 -4.31
C GLY A 36 6.63 -2.20 -3.90
N VAL A 37 6.18 -1.35 -4.82
CA VAL A 37 6.07 0.10 -4.58
C VAL A 37 4.63 0.57 -4.75
N GLY A 38 4.15 1.27 -3.73
CA GLY A 38 2.89 2.00 -3.73
C GLY A 38 2.99 3.35 -4.44
N TRP A 39 2.22 4.32 -3.95
CA TRP A 39 2.26 5.69 -4.44
C TRP A 39 2.00 6.71 -3.34
N GLY A 40 2.09 8.00 -3.68
CA GLY A 40 1.76 9.12 -2.80
C GLY A 40 2.84 10.21 -2.79
N ALA A 41 2.48 11.39 -2.29
CA ALA A 41 3.39 12.53 -2.20
C ALA A 41 4.65 12.20 -1.38
N THR A 42 4.49 11.50 -0.26
CA THR A 42 5.62 11.06 0.59
C THR A 42 6.57 10.12 -0.15
N LEU A 43 6.04 9.15 -0.90
CA LEU A 43 6.89 8.23 -1.67
C LEU A 43 7.56 8.91 -2.87
N LYS A 44 6.92 9.92 -3.47
CA LYS A 44 7.56 10.75 -4.49
C LYS A 44 8.82 11.44 -3.95
N VAL A 45 8.73 12.05 -2.76
CA VAL A 45 9.90 12.65 -2.11
C VAL A 45 10.94 11.60 -1.74
N CYS A 46 10.52 10.43 -1.27
CA CYS A 46 11.42 9.31 -1.00
C CYS A 46 12.32 8.99 -2.20
N MET A 47 11.76 8.95 -3.42
CA MET A 47 12.54 8.68 -4.63
C MET A 47 13.61 9.76 -4.95
N GLN A 48 13.45 10.97 -4.42
CA GLN A 48 14.44 12.05 -4.56
C GLN A 48 15.54 11.99 -3.49
N SER A 49 15.37 11.12 -2.50
CA SER A 49 16.20 11.04 -1.29
C SER A 49 16.95 9.72 -1.17
N LEU A 50 16.84 8.87 -2.19
CA LEU A 50 17.58 7.63 -2.31
C LEU A 50 19.06 7.95 -2.48
N VAL A 51 19.90 7.24 -1.73
CA VAL A 51 21.34 7.27 -1.91
C VAL A 51 21.66 6.31 -3.05
N GLN A 52 22.25 6.85 -4.11
CA GLN A 52 22.66 6.03 -5.25
C GLN A 52 23.78 5.10 -4.81
N GLN A 53 23.62 3.82 -5.14
CA GLN A 53 24.57 2.75 -4.88
C GLN A 53 24.39 1.68 -5.96
N ASP A 54 25.44 0.92 -6.23
CA ASP A 54 25.38 -0.14 -7.23
C ASP A 54 24.64 -1.35 -6.64
N ILE A 55 23.47 -1.66 -7.19
CA ILE A 55 22.64 -2.79 -6.77
C ILE A 55 22.38 -3.68 -7.99
N GLU A 56 22.92 -4.88 -7.95
CA GLU A 56 22.71 -5.86 -8.99
C GLU A 56 21.40 -6.62 -8.77
N LYS A 57 20.69 -6.93 -9.86
CA LYS A 57 19.51 -7.81 -9.85
C LYS A 57 18.37 -7.34 -8.93
N LEU A 58 18.29 -6.03 -8.63
CA LEU A 58 17.10 -5.44 -8.03
C LEU A 58 15.87 -5.72 -8.92
N THR A 59 14.67 -5.88 -8.39
CA THR A 59 13.46 -5.91 -9.22
C THR A 59 12.41 -5.00 -8.62
N VAL A 60 11.72 -4.20 -9.44
CA VAL A 60 10.64 -3.33 -8.96
C VAL A 60 9.29 -3.86 -9.45
N VAL A 61 8.29 -3.85 -8.57
CA VAL A 61 6.90 -4.21 -8.89
C VAL A 61 5.99 -3.04 -8.49
N SER A 62 5.25 -2.47 -9.43
CA SER A 62 4.20 -1.50 -9.10
C SER A 62 3.02 -2.24 -8.46
N LEU A 63 2.59 -1.79 -7.28
CA LEU A 63 1.44 -2.36 -6.58
C LEU A 63 0.11 -1.78 -7.06
N LEU A 64 0.12 -0.78 -7.94
CA LEU A 64 -1.08 -0.12 -8.45
C LEU A 64 -1.05 0.03 -9.97
N GLY A 65 -2.25 0.09 -10.54
CA GLY A 65 -2.50 0.55 -11.90
C GLY A 65 -2.14 2.03 -12.10
N GLY A 66 -2.05 2.44 -13.36
CA GLY A 66 -1.72 3.81 -13.74
C GLY A 66 -2.91 4.76 -13.63
N LEU A 67 -2.62 6.07 -13.63
CA LEU A 67 -3.65 7.08 -13.88
C LEU A 67 -3.81 7.32 -15.37
N THR A 68 -5.06 7.50 -15.81
CA THR A 68 -5.39 7.83 -17.21
C THR A 68 -5.05 9.27 -17.57
N HIS A 69 -5.05 10.16 -16.58
CA HIS A 69 -4.59 11.54 -16.71
C HIS A 69 -3.38 11.76 -15.80
N ALA A 70 -2.20 11.77 -16.41
CA ALA A 70 -0.92 11.99 -15.72
C ALA A 70 -0.50 13.46 -15.81
N THR A 71 -0.39 14.13 -14.67
CA THR A 71 0.40 15.36 -14.54
C THR A 71 1.85 14.98 -14.15
N ALA A 72 2.76 15.97 -14.04
CA ALA A 72 4.12 15.73 -13.53
C ALA A 72 4.18 15.06 -12.13
N ASP A 73 3.04 14.99 -11.43
CA ASP A 73 2.86 14.35 -10.12
C ASP A 73 2.20 12.96 -10.24
N ASN A 74 2.67 12.10 -11.14
CA ASN A 74 2.03 10.82 -11.47
C ASN A 74 2.37 9.67 -10.47
N PRO A 75 1.42 8.80 -10.06
CA PRO A 75 1.65 7.67 -9.15
C PRO A 75 2.54 6.58 -9.73
N SER A 76 2.37 6.26 -11.01
CA SER A 76 3.23 5.28 -11.71
C SER A 76 4.67 5.78 -11.86
N ALA A 77 4.93 7.08 -11.64
CA ALA A 77 6.27 7.62 -11.66
C ALA A 77 7.12 7.16 -10.46
N VAL A 78 6.53 6.75 -9.33
CA VAL A 78 7.32 6.31 -8.17
C VAL A 78 8.05 5.00 -8.46
N ALA A 79 7.32 3.98 -8.90
CA ALA A 79 7.91 2.69 -9.27
C ALA A 79 8.86 2.82 -10.46
N TRP A 80 8.49 3.62 -11.47
CA TRP A 80 9.36 3.89 -12.61
C TRP A 80 10.65 4.60 -12.22
N ARG A 81 10.58 5.62 -11.36
CA ARG A 81 11.78 6.35 -10.91
C ARG A 81 12.72 5.48 -10.07
N LEU A 82 12.19 4.55 -9.28
CA LEU A 82 13.02 3.57 -8.58
C LEU A 82 13.74 2.64 -9.57
N ALA A 83 13.00 2.12 -10.56
CA ALA A 83 13.57 1.23 -11.56
C ALA A 83 14.62 1.94 -12.44
N ASP A 84 14.34 3.17 -12.86
CA ASP A 84 15.24 4.03 -13.65
C ASP A 84 16.51 4.38 -12.89
N LEU A 85 16.40 4.77 -11.60
CA LEU A 85 17.54 5.10 -10.75
C LEU A 85 18.56 3.97 -10.63
N TYR A 86 18.09 2.72 -10.60
CA TYR A 86 18.95 1.53 -10.48
C TYR A 86 19.10 0.75 -11.80
N GLY A 87 18.62 1.29 -12.93
CA GLY A 87 18.72 0.65 -14.24
C GLY A 87 18.14 -0.77 -14.29
N THR A 88 17.00 -1.00 -13.63
CA THR A 88 16.48 -2.36 -13.41
C THR A 88 15.09 -2.63 -14.01
N ASN A 89 14.65 -3.90 -13.94
CA ASN A 89 13.35 -4.38 -14.39
C ASN A 89 12.20 -3.80 -13.56
N LEU A 90 11.13 -3.38 -14.25
CA LEU A 90 9.86 -2.95 -13.67
C LEU A 90 8.71 -3.81 -14.18
N TYR A 91 7.99 -4.45 -13.26
CA TYR A 91 6.70 -5.09 -13.52
C TYR A 91 5.57 -4.15 -13.10
N GLN A 92 4.57 -3.96 -13.96
CA GLN A 92 3.55 -2.92 -13.77
C GLN A 92 2.15 -3.38 -14.16
N ILE A 93 1.15 -2.94 -13.40
CA ILE A 93 -0.26 -3.15 -13.73
C ILE A 93 -0.61 -2.17 -14.85
N THR A 94 -0.63 -2.65 -16.10
CA THR A 94 -0.93 -1.83 -17.29
C THR A 94 -2.44 -1.65 -17.48
N ALA A 95 -3.11 -1.10 -16.46
CA ALA A 95 -4.53 -0.77 -16.47
C ALA A 95 -4.78 0.51 -15.65
N PRO A 96 -5.88 1.24 -15.92
CA PRO A 96 -6.33 2.33 -15.04
C PRO A 96 -6.53 1.83 -13.60
N ILE A 97 -6.09 2.63 -12.62
CA ILE A 97 -6.22 2.28 -11.20
C ILE A 97 -7.67 2.05 -10.76
N PHE A 98 -8.62 2.75 -11.37
CA PHE A 98 -10.05 2.44 -11.28
C PHE A 98 -10.58 2.22 -12.68
N VAL A 99 -11.22 1.07 -12.90
CA VAL A 99 -12.00 0.80 -14.10
C VAL A 99 -13.47 1.19 -13.88
N PRO A 100 -14.28 1.33 -14.94
CA PRO A 100 -15.67 1.75 -14.81
C PRO A 100 -16.51 0.79 -13.97
N GLU A 101 -16.28 -0.52 -14.09
CA GLU A 101 -17.15 -1.55 -13.52
C GLU A 101 -16.38 -2.70 -12.89
N SER A 102 -16.98 -3.30 -11.85
CA SER A 102 -16.38 -4.45 -11.16
C SER A 102 -16.19 -5.69 -12.03
N GLY A 103 -17.08 -5.91 -13.01
CA GLY A 103 -16.96 -7.01 -13.97
C GLY A 103 -15.68 -6.90 -14.81
N MET A 104 -15.33 -5.67 -15.22
CA MET A 104 -14.09 -5.39 -15.95
C MET A 104 -12.86 -5.64 -15.08
N ALA A 105 -12.85 -5.18 -13.82
CA ALA A 105 -11.73 -5.43 -12.91
C ALA A 105 -11.51 -6.94 -12.71
N LYS A 106 -12.59 -7.71 -12.49
CA LYS A 106 -12.54 -9.17 -12.38
C LYS A 106 -11.97 -9.83 -13.63
N ALA A 107 -12.42 -9.43 -14.82
CA ALA A 107 -11.94 -9.98 -16.08
C ALA A 107 -10.45 -9.70 -16.30
N LEU A 108 -10.00 -8.47 -16.02
CA LEU A 108 -8.59 -8.10 -16.10
C LEU A 108 -7.73 -8.93 -15.15
N TRP A 109 -8.12 -9.08 -13.89
CA TRP A 109 -7.39 -9.90 -12.92
C TRP A 109 -7.37 -11.41 -13.26
N GLN A 110 -8.24 -11.88 -14.16
CA GLN A 110 -8.21 -13.24 -14.69
C GLN A 110 -7.23 -13.43 -15.86
N LEU A 111 -6.63 -12.37 -16.39
CA LEU A 111 -5.58 -12.49 -17.39
C LEU A 111 -4.34 -13.15 -16.77
N LYS A 112 -3.68 -14.03 -17.53
CA LYS A 112 -2.49 -14.76 -17.08
C LYS A 112 -1.41 -13.81 -16.55
N ASP A 113 -1.14 -12.73 -17.27
CA ASP A 113 -0.07 -11.78 -16.93
C ASP A 113 -0.38 -11.01 -15.64
N PHE A 114 -1.63 -10.63 -15.41
CA PHE A 114 -2.03 -9.97 -14.16
C PHE A 114 -2.06 -10.93 -12.97
N ARG A 115 -2.41 -12.21 -13.17
CA ARG A 115 -2.24 -13.23 -12.11
C ARG A 115 -0.77 -13.39 -11.74
N GLN A 116 0.12 -13.53 -12.73
CA GLN A 116 1.56 -13.65 -12.49
C GLN A 116 2.15 -12.40 -11.85
N LEU A 117 1.69 -11.21 -12.23
CA LEU A 117 2.08 -9.97 -11.57
C LEU A 117 1.59 -9.95 -10.11
N GLY A 118 0.37 -10.39 -9.87
CA GLY A 118 -0.18 -10.54 -8.52
C GLY A 118 0.63 -11.48 -7.65
N GLU A 119 1.11 -12.60 -8.19
CA GLU A 119 2.05 -13.51 -7.52
C GLU A 119 3.38 -12.81 -7.20
N ARG A 120 4.01 -12.18 -8.20
CA ARG A 120 5.25 -11.40 -8.00
C ARG A 120 5.12 -10.33 -6.93
N ALA A 121 3.98 -9.64 -6.86
CA ALA A 121 3.73 -8.61 -5.87
C ALA A 121 3.60 -9.16 -4.43
N ARG A 122 3.19 -10.41 -4.27
CA ARG A 122 3.12 -11.09 -2.96
C ARG A 122 4.49 -11.60 -2.51
N ASP A 123 5.33 -11.96 -3.47
CA ASP A 123 6.65 -12.55 -3.23
C ASP A 123 7.77 -11.50 -3.17
N VAL A 124 7.44 -10.20 -3.14
CA VAL A 124 8.46 -9.15 -2.99
C VAL A 124 9.12 -9.23 -1.61
N ASP A 125 10.40 -8.87 -1.53
CA ASP A 125 11.13 -8.84 -0.25
C ASP A 125 10.71 -7.63 0.59
N ILE A 126 10.46 -6.50 -0.07
CA ILE A 126 10.05 -5.24 0.56
C ILE A 126 8.79 -4.71 -0.14
N ALA A 127 7.74 -4.36 0.61
CA ALA A 127 6.63 -3.57 0.12
C ALA A 127 6.67 -2.17 0.76
N LEU A 128 6.86 -1.13 -0.05
CA LEU A 128 6.86 0.26 0.38
C LEU A 128 5.55 0.95 -0.02
N LEU A 129 4.78 1.41 0.95
CA LEU A 129 3.50 2.09 0.73
C LEU A 129 3.35 3.37 1.57
N SER A 130 2.41 4.21 1.14
CA SER A 130 1.83 5.28 1.96
C SER A 130 0.33 5.04 2.11
N VAL A 131 -0.31 5.78 3.01
CA VAL A 131 -1.76 5.74 3.21
C VAL A 131 -2.40 7.10 3.00
N GLY A 132 -3.61 7.10 2.45
CA GLY A 132 -4.41 8.31 2.21
C GLY A 132 -5.56 8.41 3.20
N ASN A 133 -5.76 9.56 3.85
CA ASN A 133 -6.98 9.80 4.61
C ASN A 133 -8.17 10.05 3.66
N ILE A 134 -9.38 10.01 4.19
CA ILE A 134 -10.58 10.34 3.44
C ILE A 134 -10.97 11.81 3.65
N SER A 135 -10.29 12.73 2.95
CA SER A 135 -10.56 14.17 2.99
C SER A 135 -10.46 14.84 1.62
N GLU A 136 -10.98 16.06 1.49
CA GLU A 136 -10.97 16.80 0.22
C GLU A 136 -9.53 17.15 -0.23
N GLU A 137 -8.63 17.30 0.74
CA GLU A 137 -7.21 17.57 0.53
C GLU A 137 -6.44 16.32 0.08
N ALA A 138 -6.98 15.13 0.33
CA ALA A 138 -6.31 13.87 0.02
C ALA A 138 -6.10 13.75 -1.49
N SER A 139 -4.91 13.24 -1.87
CA SER A 139 -4.46 13.20 -3.26
C SER A 139 -5.44 12.52 -4.21
N ILE A 140 -6.18 11.50 -3.77
CA ILE A 140 -7.14 10.77 -4.60
C ILE A 140 -8.35 11.64 -5.01
N PHE A 141 -8.84 12.49 -4.10
CA PHE A 141 -10.01 13.33 -4.33
C PHE A 141 -9.63 14.69 -4.94
N ARG A 142 -8.58 15.34 -4.42
CA ARG A 142 -8.08 16.63 -4.96
C ARG A 142 -7.71 16.56 -6.44
N ARG A 143 -7.30 15.38 -6.92
CA ARG A 143 -6.92 15.12 -8.32
C ARG A 143 -8.06 14.64 -9.19
N GLY A 144 -9.27 14.48 -8.64
CA GLY A 144 -10.44 13.97 -9.36
C GLY A 144 -10.30 12.52 -9.82
N ILE A 145 -9.50 11.70 -9.14
CA ILE A 145 -9.40 10.25 -9.44
C ILE A 145 -10.68 9.55 -8.97
N LEU A 146 -11.18 9.99 -7.82
CA LEU A 146 -12.53 9.74 -7.34
C LEU A 146 -13.20 11.07 -7.05
N ASP A 147 -14.51 11.15 -7.20
CA ASP A 147 -15.25 12.38 -6.92
C ASP A 147 -15.67 12.51 -5.44
N PHE A 148 -16.17 13.69 -5.05
CA PHE A 148 -16.60 13.93 -3.67
C PHE A 148 -17.90 13.19 -3.29
N SER A 149 -18.70 12.76 -4.26
CA SER A 149 -19.87 11.92 -3.99
C SER A 149 -19.44 10.52 -3.57
N GLU A 150 -18.39 9.98 -4.21
CA GLU A 150 -17.75 8.72 -3.82
C GLU A 150 -17.03 8.83 -2.48
N MET A 151 -16.37 9.96 -2.21
CA MET A 151 -15.82 10.24 -0.87
C MET A 151 -16.93 10.15 0.19
N THR A 152 -18.08 10.77 -0.07
CA THR A 152 -19.19 10.81 0.87
C THR A 152 -19.81 9.42 1.08
N SER A 153 -19.96 8.61 0.03
CA SER A 153 -20.47 7.25 0.16
C SER A 153 -19.49 6.32 0.88
N LEU A 154 -18.19 6.45 0.63
CA LEU A 154 -17.14 5.72 1.34
C LEU A 154 -17.13 6.02 2.84
N ARG A 155 -17.24 7.30 3.22
CA ARG A 155 -17.36 7.70 4.64
C ARG A 155 -18.60 7.10 5.30
N LYS A 156 -19.75 7.13 4.60
CA LYS A 156 -21.00 6.51 5.10
C LYS A 156 -20.86 4.99 5.27
N ALA A 157 -20.04 4.34 4.44
CA ALA A 157 -19.73 2.92 4.55
C ALA A 157 -18.67 2.60 5.64
N GLY A 158 -18.18 3.60 6.37
CA GLY A 158 -17.24 3.42 7.48
C GLY A 158 -15.75 3.48 7.11
N ALA A 159 -15.42 3.88 5.88
CA ALA A 159 -14.02 4.03 5.47
C ALA A 159 -13.35 5.18 6.24
N VAL A 160 -12.12 4.94 6.71
CA VAL A 160 -11.27 5.96 7.36
C VAL A 160 -10.17 6.48 6.42
N GLY A 161 -9.95 5.82 5.29
CA GLY A 161 -8.93 6.15 4.29
C GLY A 161 -8.63 4.97 3.39
N ASP A 162 -7.56 5.07 2.59
CA ASP A 162 -7.12 4.04 1.65
C ASP A 162 -5.70 3.52 1.91
N VAL A 163 -5.51 2.25 1.56
CA VAL A 163 -4.23 1.54 1.51
C VAL A 163 -4.13 0.90 0.13
N LEU A 164 -3.17 1.34 -0.69
CA LEU A 164 -3.07 0.92 -2.10
C LEU A 164 -4.38 1.15 -2.88
N CYS A 165 -5.10 2.26 -2.60
CA CYS A 165 -6.41 2.57 -3.17
C CYS A 165 -7.55 1.60 -2.82
N HIS A 166 -7.32 0.66 -1.90
CA HIS A 166 -8.39 -0.06 -1.23
C HIS A 166 -8.80 0.72 0.01
N PHE A 167 -10.05 1.17 0.06
CA PHE A 167 -10.58 1.87 1.22
C PHE A 167 -10.87 0.91 2.36
N VAL A 168 -10.39 1.26 3.56
CA VAL A 168 -10.46 0.40 4.75
C VAL A 168 -11.18 1.09 5.90
N ASP A 169 -11.77 0.30 6.78
CA ASP A 169 -12.34 0.73 8.05
C ASP A 169 -11.26 0.97 9.12
N ALA A 170 -11.68 1.37 10.33
CA ALA A 170 -10.77 1.70 11.43
C ALA A 170 -9.98 0.48 11.97
N GLU A 171 -10.41 -0.74 11.63
CA GLU A 171 -9.80 -2.02 11.96
C GLU A 171 -8.91 -2.56 10.83
N GLY A 172 -8.78 -1.83 9.72
CA GLY A 172 -7.96 -2.22 8.57
C GLY A 172 -8.61 -3.27 7.67
N ARG A 173 -9.94 -3.43 7.71
CA ARG A 173 -10.68 -4.31 6.81
C ARG A 173 -11.11 -3.51 5.59
N ILE A 174 -11.00 -4.11 4.42
CA ILE A 174 -11.49 -3.52 3.17
C ILE A 174 -13.01 -3.38 3.28
N VAL A 175 -13.51 -2.16 3.09
CA VAL A 175 -14.94 -1.85 3.14
C VAL A 175 -15.62 -2.46 1.90
N ASP A 176 -16.76 -3.13 2.10
CA ASP A 176 -17.60 -3.60 0.99
C ASP A 176 -18.26 -2.39 0.32
N HIS A 177 -17.66 -1.94 -0.79
CA HIS A 177 -18.05 -0.72 -1.50
C HIS A 177 -17.72 -0.81 -3.00
N PRO A 178 -18.58 -0.27 -3.90
CA PRO A 178 -18.34 -0.32 -5.34
C PRO A 178 -16.97 0.18 -5.82
N VAL A 179 -16.40 1.19 -5.16
CA VAL A 179 -15.05 1.72 -5.44
C VAL A 179 -13.98 0.63 -5.26
N ASN A 180 -14.06 -0.16 -4.18
CA ASN A 180 -13.11 -1.25 -3.95
C ASN A 180 -13.30 -2.43 -4.92
N HIS A 181 -14.47 -2.56 -5.54
CA HIS A 181 -14.74 -3.63 -6.51
C HIS A 181 -14.20 -3.34 -7.91
N ARG A 182 -13.85 -2.07 -8.19
CA ARG A 182 -13.39 -1.62 -9.51
C ARG A 182 -11.92 -1.16 -9.51
N VAL A 183 -11.19 -1.44 -8.44
CA VAL A 183 -9.77 -1.06 -8.30
C VAL A 183 -8.83 -2.09 -8.96
N MET A 184 -7.83 -1.59 -9.68
CA MET A 184 -6.72 -2.35 -10.26
C MET A 184 -5.45 -2.09 -9.44
N ALA A 185 -5.44 -2.59 -8.21
CA ALA A 185 -4.29 -2.53 -7.32
C ALA A 185 -4.19 -3.82 -6.49
N ILE A 186 -2.97 -4.16 -6.09
CA ILE A 186 -2.72 -5.29 -5.18
C ILE A 186 -3.44 -5.03 -3.86
N SER A 187 -4.22 -6.02 -3.43
CA SER A 187 -4.95 -5.92 -2.16
C SER A 187 -3.97 -5.78 -1.00
N PRO A 188 -4.22 -4.88 -0.03
CA PRO A 188 -3.37 -4.75 1.16
C PRO A 188 -3.27 -6.07 1.95
N THR A 189 -4.29 -6.93 1.90
CA THR A 189 -4.24 -8.23 2.58
C THR A 189 -3.33 -9.24 1.87
N ALA A 190 -3.06 -9.04 0.57
CA ALA A 190 -2.21 -9.95 -0.22
C ALA A 190 -0.72 -9.80 0.12
N ILE A 191 -0.30 -8.63 0.61
CA ILE A 191 1.09 -8.34 0.99
C ILE A 191 1.37 -8.59 2.47
N ARG A 192 0.46 -9.23 3.21
CA ARG A 192 0.62 -9.51 4.65
C ARG A 192 1.77 -10.45 4.99
N ASP A 193 2.15 -11.29 4.03
CA ASP A 193 3.23 -12.27 4.18
C ASP A 193 4.56 -11.77 3.59
N VAL A 194 4.58 -10.55 3.01
CA VAL A 194 5.81 -9.91 2.54
C VAL A 194 6.74 -9.71 3.75
N PRO A 195 8.03 -10.11 3.68
CA PRO A 195 8.94 -10.07 4.82
C PRO A 195 9.07 -8.69 5.46
N LYS A 196 9.05 -7.63 4.64
CA LYS A 196 9.17 -6.25 5.12
C LYS A 196 8.15 -5.34 4.45
N VAL A 197 7.08 -5.03 5.19
CA VAL A 197 6.10 -4.04 4.77
C VAL A 197 6.39 -2.71 5.49
N ILE A 198 6.68 -1.67 4.71
CA ILE A 198 7.03 -0.32 5.16
C ILE A 198 5.88 0.63 4.84
N ILE A 199 5.27 1.23 5.88
CA ILE A 199 4.34 2.35 5.72
C ILE A 199 5.09 3.66 6.01
N SER A 200 5.04 4.57 5.05
CA SER A 200 5.64 5.91 5.14
C SER A 200 4.54 6.97 5.00
N SER A 201 4.07 7.53 6.11
CA SER A 201 2.98 8.51 6.15
C SER A 201 2.96 9.28 7.46
N GLY A 202 2.46 10.51 7.46
CA GLY A 202 2.40 11.38 8.63
C GLY A 202 1.27 12.40 8.58
N GLY A 203 1.14 13.17 9.65
CA GLY A 203 0.09 14.12 9.96
C GLY A 203 -0.93 13.52 10.93
N GLN A 204 -1.27 14.30 11.96
CA GLN A 204 -2.29 13.95 12.95
C GLN A 204 -3.60 13.45 12.31
N SER A 205 -4.04 14.09 11.21
CA SER A 205 -5.26 13.70 10.47
C SER A 205 -5.19 12.30 9.86
N LYS A 206 -4.00 11.72 9.69
CA LYS A 206 -3.78 10.37 9.15
C LYS A 206 -3.63 9.31 10.24
N ALA A 207 -3.65 9.65 11.53
CA ALA A 207 -3.43 8.69 12.62
C ALA A 207 -4.32 7.43 12.53
N ARG A 208 -5.63 7.61 12.29
CA ARG A 208 -6.59 6.49 12.15
C ARG A 208 -6.28 5.59 10.96
N ILE A 209 -5.99 6.18 9.79
CA ILE A 209 -5.67 5.40 8.60
C ILE A 209 -4.27 4.77 8.66
N ILE A 210 -3.30 5.40 9.32
CA ILE A 210 -1.98 4.78 9.55
C ILE A 210 -2.15 3.52 10.40
N ARG A 211 -2.90 3.59 11.51
CA ARG A 211 -3.20 2.43 12.35
C ARG A 211 -3.95 1.33 11.56
N ALA A 212 -4.98 1.71 10.80
CA ALA A 212 -5.72 0.79 9.96
C ALA A 212 -4.84 0.16 8.86
N GLY A 213 -3.93 0.93 8.27
CA GLY A 213 -2.97 0.46 7.28
C GLY A 213 -2.02 -0.59 7.82
N VAL A 214 -1.47 -0.37 9.02
CA VAL A 214 -0.65 -1.36 9.73
C VAL A 214 -1.43 -2.66 9.94
N ALA A 215 -2.70 -2.58 10.35
CA ALA A 215 -3.56 -3.76 10.53
C ALA A 215 -3.96 -4.43 9.20
N ALA A 216 -4.13 -3.65 8.13
CA ALA A 216 -4.48 -4.15 6.81
C ALA A 216 -3.34 -4.97 6.18
N THR A 217 -2.08 -4.59 6.43
CA THR A 217 -0.91 -5.14 5.72
C THR A 217 0.10 -5.88 6.59
N ASN A 218 -0.09 -5.95 7.91
CA ASN A 218 0.94 -6.43 8.86
C ASN A 218 2.26 -5.65 8.75
N ALA A 219 2.18 -4.33 8.54
CA ALA A 219 3.37 -3.49 8.43
C ALA A 219 4.33 -3.67 9.62
N SER A 220 5.58 -4.02 9.33
CA SER A 220 6.63 -4.19 10.33
C SER A 220 7.44 -2.91 10.55
N VAL A 221 7.36 -1.97 9.60
CA VAL A 221 8.04 -0.68 9.68
C VAL A 221 7.06 0.45 9.44
N LEU A 222 7.00 1.39 10.39
CA LEU A 222 6.31 2.67 10.23
C LEU A 222 7.33 3.80 10.27
N ILE A 223 7.29 4.66 9.25
CA ILE A 223 8.04 5.92 9.18
C ILE A 223 7.01 7.05 9.17
N THR A 224 7.02 7.86 10.22
CA THR A 224 5.98 8.87 10.47
C THR A 224 6.56 10.08 11.21
N ASP A 225 5.79 11.17 11.34
CA ASP A 225 6.18 12.34 12.12
C ASP A 225 5.63 12.28 13.56
N ILE A 226 6.09 13.19 14.41
CA ILE A 226 5.73 13.21 15.83
C ILE A 226 4.22 13.41 16.07
N SER A 227 3.55 14.26 15.27
CA SER A 227 2.12 14.55 15.48
C SER A 227 1.24 13.34 15.19
N ALA A 228 1.57 12.59 14.14
CA ALA A 228 0.91 11.33 13.83
C ALA A 228 1.21 10.27 14.88
N ALA A 229 2.47 10.16 15.32
CA ALA A 229 2.86 9.18 16.33
C ALA A 229 2.11 9.39 17.65
N GLU A 230 2.06 10.61 18.16
CA GLU A 230 1.31 10.96 19.39
C GLU A 230 -0.18 10.65 19.22
N ALA A 231 -0.78 11.10 18.12
CA ALA A 231 -2.20 10.85 17.86
C ALA A 231 -2.54 9.37 17.68
N ILE A 232 -1.60 8.53 17.20
CA ILE A 232 -1.78 7.08 17.12
C ILE A 232 -1.78 6.45 18.52
N LEU A 233 -0.95 6.96 19.44
CA LEU A 233 -0.87 6.45 20.82
C LEU A 233 -2.13 6.76 21.64
N GLU A 234 -2.88 7.78 21.26
CA GLU A 234 -4.18 8.13 21.87
C GLU A 234 -5.35 7.25 21.37
N LEU A 235 -5.15 6.47 20.31
CA LEU A 235 -6.19 5.61 19.76
C LEU A 235 -6.35 4.31 20.56
N ASP A 236 -7.59 3.85 20.71
CA ASP A 236 -7.88 2.55 21.29
C ASP A 236 -7.16 1.41 20.53
N PRO A 237 -6.66 0.37 21.23
CA PRO A 237 -6.09 -0.80 20.57
C PRO A 237 -7.11 -1.47 19.65
N ILE A 238 -6.67 -1.89 18.45
CA ILE A 238 -7.49 -2.76 17.60
C ILE A 238 -7.62 -4.11 18.31
N ALA A 239 -8.85 -4.55 18.55
CA ALA A 239 -9.12 -5.83 19.20
C ALA A 239 -8.41 -6.97 18.44
N LYS A 240 -7.51 -7.70 19.13
CA LYS A 240 -6.79 -8.83 18.53
C LYS A 240 -7.81 -9.89 18.11
N LYS A 241 -7.81 -10.25 16.83
CA LYS A 241 -8.57 -11.40 16.33
C LYS A 241 -7.98 -12.66 16.99
N PRO A 242 -8.78 -13.57 17.57
CA PRO A 242 -8.26 -14.83 18.07
C PRO A 242 -7.57 -15.59 16.93
N PRO A 243 -6.47 -16.32 17.18
CA PRO A 243 -5.79 -17.08 16.15
C PRO A 243 -6.78 -18.07 15.51
N THR A 244 -6.89 -18.02 14.20
CA THR A 244 -7.64 -19.00 13.42
C THR A 244 -7.01 -20.37 13.66
N LYS A 245 -7.72 -21.27 14.35
CA LYS A 245 -7.29 -22.67 14.48
C LYS A 245 -7.06 -23.21 13.08
N LYS A 246 -5.82 -23.55 12.73
CA LYS A 246 -5.53 -24.39 11.57
C LYS A 246 -6.40 -25.63 11.70
N SER A 247 -7.26 -25.89 10.72
CA SER A 247 -7.99 -27.15 10.65
C SER A 247 -6.94 -28.25 10.50
N SER A 248 -6.63 -28.93 11.60
CA SER A 248 -5.93 -30.21 11.55
C SER A 248 -6.85 -31.18 10.81
N GLY A 249 -6.57 -31.37 9.52
CA GLY A 249 -7.13 -32.48 8.76
C GLY A 249 -6.69 -33.77 9.42
N THR A 250 -7.54 -34.35 10.27
CA THR A 250 -7.43 -35.75 10.66
C THR A 250 -7.92 -36.57 9.48
N GLY A 251 -6.97 -37.01 8.64
CA GLY A 251 -7.18 -38.14 7.77
C GLY A 251 -7.52 -39.36 8.60
N LYS A 252 -8.77 -39.82 8.53
CA LYS A 252 -9.10 -41.20 8.89
C LYS A 252 -8.89 -42.07 7.66
N SER A 253 -7.73 -42.74 7.65
CA SER A 253 -7.53 -43.99 6.94
C SER A 253 -8.62 -44.98 7.40
N ALA A 254 -9.47 -45.40 6.48
CA ALA A 254 -10.35 -46.54 6.69
C ALA A 254 -9.64 -47.77 6.12
N SER A 255 -8.94 -48.48 7.00
CA SER A 255 -8.62 -49.89 6.85
C SER A 255 -9.88 -50.69 7.15
N ASN A 256 -10.43 -51.39 6.15
CA ASN A 256 -11.40 -52.46 6.39
C ASN A 256 -10.92 -53.69 5.64
N GLU A 257 -10.37 -54.64 6.40
CA GLU A 257 -10.16 -56.03 6.00
C GLU A 257 -11.16 -56.91 6.76
N VAL A 258 -11.89 -57.71 5.98
CA VAL A 258 -12.40 -59.07 6.25
C VAL A 258 -13.44 -59.28 7.36
N SER A 259 -14.69 -59.52 6.93
CA SER A 259 -15.40 -60.80 7.08
C SER A 259 -16.51 -60.90 6.04
#